data_AF-L8FUS6-F1
#
_entry.id   AF-L8FUS6-F1
#
_cell.length_a   1.000
_cell.length_b   1.000
_cell.length_c   1.000
_cell.angle_alpha   90.00
_cell.angle_beta   90.00
_cell.angle_gamma   90.00
#
_symmetry.space_group_name_H-M   'P 1'
#
loop_
_entity.id
_entity.type
_entity.pdbx_description
1 polymer ?
#
loop_
_entity_poly.entity_id
_entity_poly.type
_entity_poly.pdbx_seq_one_letter_code
_entity_poly.pdbx_strand_id
1 'polypeptide(L)'
;MATAPPEESIQTPTAPTTAAADSPNLTKLHGRAFYESIGSPKFVLAPMVDQSEFAWRMLTRSYMTPESTKDLLAYSPMLHARLFTTTEKFRFNHFQPTRSGLPNPPLSAPPAESADIYLDGNPTIDRPLFVQFCANTPEDLLAAAQYVAPFCDAVDLNLGCPQGIARKGGYGAFLQEDQELIYALINTLHTRLAVPVTAKIRVLKTRKATLAYAKKVLSAGASILTVHGRLREAKGHKTGLADWAAIRHLRDNLPKETVIFANGNILSRGDIERCLEATGADAVMSADGNLYDPAIFAPAPEVGGGGSMYWRGRDGEGGTPPVRKLLYVPGQAEAARDAPTPEGGEEPPRKRAKTGAAPAEAVAAEAPSTAATTQPTTGTAETSSKPKNANKKQKREKTSSPNLLAMQPHCFHLLRALVSKHHSVRDALARSRPGDMEAYEGVLAMVERVVEEGIREYEATGGASYHDALDAEEGAGNVLSAVGYEGLATEGDTEGGKTVEYETSVEAVRECRRPWWVCQPYVRPLPMEAMAKGSLTMSKKELAKLREGERGAVMGMGARRNDGRQNGGVKGGGRGRKRRVVESSCGC
;
A
#
# COMPACT_ATOMS: atom_id res chain seq x y z
N MET A 1 17.06 -41.08 87.20
CA MET A 1 16.33 -41.55 86.00
C MET A 1 15.86 -40.33 85.25
N ALA A 2 16.47 -40.09 84.09
CA ALA A 2 16.19 -38.98 83.20
C ALA A 2 14.95 -39.27 82.35
N THR A 3 14.08 -38.28 82.12
CA THR A 3 13.11 -38.30 81.01
C THR A 3 12.98 -36.90 80.42
N ALA A 4 12.81 -36.89 79.10
CA ALA A 4 13.27 -35.93 78.09
C ALA A 4 12.43 -34.64 77.93
N PRO A 5 12.96 -33.62 77.22
CA PRO A 5 12.16 -32.51 76.69
C PRO A 5 11.44 -32.92 75.39
N PRO A 6 10.25 -32.36 75.07
CA PRO A 6 9.58 -32.59 73.80
C PRO A 6 10.11 -31.67 72.69
N GLU A 7 10.03 -32.20 71.47
CA GLU A 7 10.64 -31.78 70.21
C GLU A 7 10.10 -30.46 69.61
N GLU A 8 11.00 -29.68 69.00
CA GLU A 8 10.67 -28.59 68.07
C GLU A 8 10.16 -29.16 66.74
N SER A 9 9.00 -28.66 66.28
CA SER A 9 8.54 -28.87 64.90
C SER A 9 8.83 -27.62 64.06
N ILE A 10 9.58 -27.84 62.97
CA ILE A 10 10.03 -26.83 62.01
C ILE A 10 8.83 -26.39 61.15
N GLN A 11 8.51 -25.09 61.17
CA GLN A 11 7.53 -24.48 60.28
C GLN A 11 8.05 -24.47 58.84
N THR A 12 7.27 -25.02 57.92
CA THR A 12 7.43 -24.82 56.47
C THR A 12 6.65 -23.56 56.05
N PRO A 13 7.24 -22.62 55.30
CA PRO A 13 6.52 -21.41 54.87
C PRO A 13 5.54 -21.75 53.75
N THR A 14 4.26 -21.47 53.99
CA THR A 14 3.17 -21.51 53.02
C THR A 14 3.36 -20.43 51.96
N ALA A 15 3.32 -20.83 50.69
CA ALA A 15 3.33 -19.92 49.55
C ALA A 15 2.04 -19.08 49.53
N PRO A 16 2.09 -17.77 49.22
CA PRO A 16 0.91 -16.94 49.13
C PRO A 16 0.12 -17.30 47.87
N THR A 17 -1.11 -17.79 48.06
CA THR A 17 -2.11 -17.91 47.00
C THR A 17 -2.53 -16.50 46.57
N THR A 18 -2.01 -16.02 45.46
CA THR A 18 -2.53 -14.82 44.79
C THR A 18 -3.86 -15.19 44.14
N ALA A 19 -4.94 -14.68 44.72
CA ALA A 19 -6.25 -14.66 44.10
C ALA A 19 -6.14 -13.90 42.77
N ALA A 20 -6.42 -14.60 41.67
CA ALA A 20 -6.56 -13.99 40.36
C ALA A 20 -7.75 -13.01 40.43
N ALA A 21 -7.49 -11.73 40.21
CA ALA A 21 -8.53 -10.73 40.05
C ALA A 21 -9.30 -11.04 38.76
N ASP A 22 -10.56 -11.45 38.91
CA ASP A 22 -11.52 -11.59 37.82
C ASP A 22 -11.70 -10.22 37.14
N SER A 23 -10.99 -10.00 36.05
CA SER A 23 -11.28 -8.92 35.11
C SER A 23 -12.48 -9.34 34.28
N PRO A 24 -13.49 -8.47 34.05
CA PRO A 24 -14.64 -8.82 33.25
C PRO A 24 -14.17 -9.28 31.88
N ASN A 25 -14.60 -10.48 31.50
CA ASN A 25 -14.18 -11.22 30.32
C ASN A 25 -14.71 -10.49 29.06
N LEU A 26 -14.07 -9.37 28.69
CA LEU A 26 -14.34 -8.66 27.45
C LEU A 26 -13.99 -9.60 26.31
N THR A 27 -15.04 -10.22 25.75
CA THR A 27 -14.89 -11.21 24.70
C THR A 27 -14.34 -10.50 23.46
N LYS A 28 -13.10 -10.81 23.08
CA LYS A 28 -12.47 -10.28 21.86
C LYS A 28 -13.34 -10.61 20.65
N LEU A 29 -13.89 -9.57 20.00
CA LEU A 29 -14.66 -9.73 18.77
C LEU A 29 -13.82 -10.40 17.69
N HIS A 30 -14.44 -11.23 16.86
CA HIS A 30 -13.73 -12.00 15.84
C HIS A 30 -14.60 -12.18 14.60
N GLY A 31 -13.97 -12.35 13.44
CA GLY A 31 -14.65 -12.57 12.17
C GLY A 31 -15.54 -11.40 11.77
N ARG A 32 -16.74 -11.71 11.27
CA ARG A 32 -17.73 -10.71 10.85
C ARG A 32 -18.14 -9.76 11.98
N ALA A 33 -18.30 -10.24 13.22
CA ALA A 33 -18.68 -9.38 14.34
C ALA A 33 -17.62 -8.28 14.61
N PHE A 34 -16.33 -8.61 14.48
CA PHE A 34 -15.27 -7.60 14.55
C PHE A 34 -15.34 -6.62 13.38
N TYR A 35 -15.47 -7.11 12.15
CA TYR A 35 -15.57 -6.27 10.97
C TYR A 35 -16.76 -5.29 11.03
N GLU A 36 -17.91 -5.75 11.53
CA GLU A 36 -19.09 -4.92 11.76
C GLU A 36 -18.86 -3.86 12.85
N SER A 37 -18.16 -4.22 13.92
CA SER A 37 -17.86 -3.29 15.03
C SER A 37 -16.98 -2.10 14.62
N ILE A 38 -16.15 -2.27 13.58
CA ILE A 38 -15.32 -1.19 13.02
C ILE A 38 -15.99 -0.45 11.86
N GLY A 39 -17.31 -0.65 11.66
CA GLY A 39 -18.12 0.06 10.67
C GLY A 39 -18.24 -0.63 9.30
N SER A 40 -17.80 -1.88 9.17
CA SER A 40 -17.81 -2.62 7.89
C SER A 40 -17.17 -1.86 6.71
N PRO A 41 -15.94 -1.33 6.86
CA PRO A 41 -15.31 -0.49 5.84
C PRO A 41 -15.24 -1.22 4.50
N LYS A 42 -15.61 -0.53 3.43
CA LYS A 42 -15.57 -1.04 2.04
C LYS A 42 -14.28 -0.68 1.33
N PHE A 43 -13.62 0.38 1.78
CA PHE A 43 -12.40 0.89 1.22
C PHE A 43 -11.22 0.54 2.11
N VAL A 44 -10.15 0.01 1.52
CA VAL A 44 -8.95 -0.37 2.27
C VAL A 44 -7.70 0.22 1.63
N LEU A 45 -6.99 1.08 2.35
CA LEU A 45 -5.66 1.56 1.97
C LEU A 45 -4.64 0.46 2.31
N ALA A 46 -3.91 -0.01 1.29
CA ALA A 46 -2.99 -1.14 1.43
C ALA A 46 -1.73 -0.81 2.26
N PRO A 47 -1.13 -1.82 2.92
CA PRO A 47 0.19 -1.67 3.51
C PRO A 47 1.25 -1.53 2.42
N MET A 48 1.98 -0.41 2.44
CA MET A 48 3.01 -0.06 1.45
C MET A 48 4.24 0.49 2.18
N VAL A 49 5.37 -0.20 2.04
CA VAL A 49 6.64 0.19 2.68
C VAL A 49 7.09 1.55 2.13
N ASP A 50 7.42 2.49 3.02
CA ASP A 50 7.81 3.87 2.71
C ASP A 50 6.75 4.66 1.93
N GLN A 51 5.48 4.28 2.08
CA GLN A 51 4.36 4.75 1.24
C GLN A 51 2.98 4.81 1.94
N SER A 52 2.83 4.29 3.15
CA SER A 52 1.54 4.24 3.87
C SER A 52 1.66 4.74 5.32
N GLU A 53 2.63 5.63 5.54
CA GLU A 53 2.86 6.34 6.80
C GLU A 53 1.63 7.18 7.16
N PHE A 54 1.56 7.62 8.41
CA PHE A 54 0.47 8.44 8.92
C PHE A 54 0.12 9.61 7.98
N ALA A 55 1.11 10.36 7.50
CA ALA A 55 0.90 11.48 6.59
C ALA A 55 0.14 11.08 5.30
N TRP A 56 0.47 9.92 4.71
CA TRP A 56 -0.23 9.44 3.51
C TRP A 56 -1.66 8.96 3.80
N ARG A 57 -1.85 8.31 4.96
CA ARG A 57 -3.19 7.93 5.43
C ARG A 57 -4.07 9.17 5.64
N MET A 58 -3.51 10.22 6.26
CA MET A 58 -4.21 11.49 6.44
C MET A 58 -4.51 12.17 5.11
N LEU A 59 -3.56 12.16 4.17
CA LEU A 59 -3.79 12.69 2.83
C LEU A 59 -4.98 11.98 2.16
N THR A 60 -5.02 10.65 2.21
CA THR A 60 -6.15 9.88 1.67
C THR A 60 -7.46 10.21 2.38
N ARG A 61 -7.46 10.24 3.72
CA ARG A 61 -8.66 10.58 4.53
C ARG A 61 -9.15 12.01 4.29
N SER A 62 -8.27 12.95 3.94
CA SER A 62 -8.64 14.35 3.66
C SER A 62 -9.58 14.52 2.47
N TYR A 63 -9.68 13.52 1.60
CA TYR A 63 -10.62 13.48 0.49
C TYR A 63 -12.01 12.98 0.88
N MET A 64 -12.14 12.37 2.05
CA MET A 64 -13.38 11.80 2.54
C MET A 64 -14.20 12.86 3.27
N THR A 65 -15.52 12.71 3.23
CA THR A 65 -16.42 13.46 4.10
C THR A 65 -16.33 12.92 5.53
N PRO A 66 -16.57 13.74 6.58
CA PRO A 66 -16.60 13.27 7.96
C PRO A 66 -17.46 12.03 8.17
N GLU A 67 -18.57 11.92 7.45
CA GLU A 67 -19.51 10.80 7.51
C GLU A 67 -18.95 9.52 6.88
N SER A 68 -18.14 9.65 5.83
CA SER A 68 -17.56 8.54 5.06
C SER A 68 -16.17 8.09 5.55
N THR A 69 -15.48 8.85 6.40
CA THR A 69 -14.12 8.52 6.87
C THR A 69 -14.04 7.12 7.50
N LYS A 70 -15.12 6.66 8.14
CA LYS A 70 -15.24 5.32 8.73
C LYS A 70 -15.32 4.19 7.69
N ASP A 71 -15.68 4.50 6.45
CA ASP A 71 -15.74 3.52 5.36
C ASP A 71 -14.35 3.16 4.85
N LEU A 72 -13.32 3.92 5.25
CA LEU A 72 -11.92 3.67 4.96
C LEU A 72 -11.19 3.06 6.16
N LEU A 73 -10.76 1.83 5.97
CA LEU A 73 -9.73 1.18 6.76
C LEU A 73 -8.36 1.46 6.16
N ALA A 74 -7.37 1.77 6.99
CA ALA A 74 -6.01 1.94 6.52
C ALA A 74 -5.06 0.94 7.18
N TYR A 75 -3.96 0.64 6.48
CA TYR A 75 -2.87 -0.15 7.01
C TYR A 75 -1.64 0.72 7.24
N SER A 76 -0.85 0.39 8.26
CA SER A 76 0.52 0.89 8.39
C SER A 76 1.43 0.34 7.27
N PRO A 77 2.64 0.90 7.09
CA PRO A 77 3.70 0.20 6.36
C PRO A 77 3.97 -1.17 7.00
N MET A 78 4.55 -2.09 6.22
CA MET A 78 4.97 -3.39 6.74
C MET A 78 6.19 -3.22 7.65
N LEU A 79 6.03 -3.54 8.94
CA LEU A 79 7.07 -3.40 9.97
C LEU A 79 7.78 -4.74 10.22
N HIS A 80 9.11 -4.73 10.39
CA HIS A 80 9.84 -5.95 10.72
C HIS A 80 9.78 -6.21 12.23
N ALA A 81 9.10 -7.29 12.66
CA ALA A 81 8.81 -7.55 14.07
C ALA A 81 10.07 -7.56 14.96
N ARG A 82 11.08 -8.36 14.62
CA ARG A 82 12.34 -8.41 15.37
C ARG A 82 13.02 -7.04 15.52
N LEU A 83 13.16 -6.28 14.43
CA LEU A 83 13.77 -4.94 14.49
C LEU A 83 12.92 -3.96 15.31
N PHE A 84 11.59 -4.07 15.23
CA PHE A 84 10.66 -3.25 16.01
C PHE A 84 10.80 -3.49 17.52
N THR A 85 11.02 -4.75 17.92
CA THR A 85 11.26 -5.12 19.31
C THR A 85 12.66 -4.70 19.78
N THR A 86 13.70 -5.07 19.03
CA THR A 86 15.10 -4.95 19.49
C THR A 86 15.75 -3.60 19.23
N THR A 87 15.16 -2.76 18.38
CA THR A 87 15.79 -1.49 17.96
C THR A 87 14.81 -0.34 18.15
N GLU A 88 14.92 0.34 19.30
CA GLU A 88 14.09 1.48 19.67
C GLU A 88 14.07 2.57 18.57
N LYS A 89 15.23 2.88 17.99
CA LYS A 89 15.32 3.82 16.86
C LYS A 89 14.51 3.36 15.64
N PHE A 90 14.48 2.05 15.35
CA PHE A 90 13.67 1.53 14.25
C PHE A 90 12.19 1.73 14.58
N ARG A 91 11.76 1.36 15.78
CA ARG A 91 10.38 1.56 16.25
C ARG A 91 9.95 3.03 16.17
N PHE A 92 10.73 3.94 16.74
CA PHE A 92 10.45 5.39 16.72
C PHE A 92 10.38 5.96 15.30
N ASN A 93 11.23 5.48 14.39
CA ASN A 93 11.27 5.96 13.01
C ASN A 93 10.18 5.39 12.11
N HIS A 94 9.34 4.45 12.57
CA HIS A 94 8.32 3.79 11.73
C HIS A 94 6.91 3.80 12.32
N PHE A 95 6.74 4.04 13.62
CA PHE A 95 5.43 4.09 14.27
C PHE A 95 5.45 5.05 15.47
N GLN A 96 4.68 6.14 15.40
CA GLN A 96 4.69 7.27 16.35
C GLN A 96 3.30 7.51 16.97
N PRO A 97 2.80 6.59 17.80
CA PRO A 97 1.52 6.74 18.48
C PRO A 97 1.58 7.74 19.65
N THR A 98 2.76 8.05 20.16
CA THR A 98 3.01 8.99 21.24
C THR A 98 4.15 9.94 20.89
N ARG A 99 4.22 11.12 21.54
CA ARG A 99 5.29 12.11 21.30
C ARG A 99 6.67 11.65 21.78
N SER A 100 6.71 10.99 22.94
CA SER A 100 7.92 10.48 23.57
C SER A 100 8.38 9.12 23.02
N GLY A 101 7.63 8.54 22.08
CA GLY A 101 7.85 7.19 21.59
C GLY A 101 7.27 6.11 22.50
N LEU A 102 7.38 4.86 22.05
CA LEU A 102 6.78 3.71 22.71
C LEU A 102 7.65 3.20 23.88
N PRO A 103 7.09 3.11 25.11
CA PRO A 103 7.83 2.70 26.31
C PRO A 103 8.17 1.21 26.29
N ASN A 104 9.23 0.83 27.02
CA ASN A 104 9.64 -0.56 27.24
C ASN A 104 9.63 -0.87 28.75
N PRO A 105 8.80 -1.81 29.26
CA PRO A 105 7.94 -2.74 28.51
C PRO A 105 6.73 -2.06 27.82
N PRO A 106 6.12 -2.72 26.82
CA PRO A 106 4.90 -2.25 26.14
C PRO A 106 3.76 -1.92 27.10
N LEU A 107 2.92 -0.95 26.71
CA LEU A 107 1.71 -0.62 27.46
C LEU A 107 0.69 -1.76 27.38
N SER A 108 0.05 -2.07 28.52
CA SER A 108 -1.04 -3.05 28.57
C SER A 108 -2.37 -2.49 28.07
N ALA A 109 -2.52 -1.16 28.07
CA ALA A 109 -3.71 -0.44 27.63
C ALA A 109 -3.31 0.91 26.99
N PRO A 110 -4.20 1.53 26.20
CA PRO A 110 -3.93 2.85 25.64
C PRO A 110 -3.70 3.89 26.75
N PRO A 111 -2.89 4.94 26.52
CA PRO A 111 -2.77 6.06 27.46
C PRO A 111 -4.16 6.64 27.79
N ALA A 112 -4.39 6.94 29.07
CA ALA A 112 -5.68 7.47 29.53
C ALA A 112 -5.94 8.89 29.04
N GLU A 113 -4.88 9.67 28.80
CA GLU A 113 -4.98 11.05 28.36
C GLU A 113 -4.84 11.16 26.84
N SER A 114 -5.79 11.83 26.20
CA SER A 114 -5.77 12.07 24.75
C SER A 114 -4.56 12.88 24.30
N ALA A 115 -3.95 13.66 25.21
CA ALA A 115 -2.77 14.46 24.92
C ALA A 115 -1.55 13.60 24.58
N ASP A 116 -1.46 12.38 25.12
CA ASP A 116 -0.36 11.45 24.83
C ASP A 116 -0.53 10.72 23.50
N ILE A 117 -1.77 10.58 23.01
CA ILE A 117 -2.05 9.97 21.72
C ILE A 117 -1.80 10.99 20.61
N TYR A 118 -0.82 10.70 19.76
CA TYR A 118 -0.28 11.66 18.81
C TYR A 118 -0.72 11.39 17.36
N LEU A 119 0.04 10.60 16.60
CA LEU A 119 -0.19 10.40 15.16
C LEU A 119 -0.75 9.01 14.86
N ASP A 120 0.13 8.01 14.80
CA ASP A 120 -0.25 6.66 14.39
C ASP A 120 -1.27 6.07 15.36
N GLY A 121 -2.42 5.63 14.84
CA GLY A 121 -3.44 4.99 15.67
C GLY A 121 -4.29 5.94 16.49
N ASN A 122 -4.18 7.26 16.25
CA ASN A 122 -5.01 8.24 16.92
C ASN A 122 -6.51 7.94 16.69
N PRO A 123 -7.32 7.79 17.75
CA PRO A 123 -8.70 7.33 17.65
C PRO A 123 -9.63 8.31 16.91
N THR A 124 -9.24 9.57 16.81
CA THR A 124 -10.06 10.61 16.18
C THR A 124 -9.80 10.78 14.68
N ILE A 125 -8.56 10.50 14.23
CA ILE A 125 -8.13 10.86 12.87
C ILE A 125 -7.53 9.70 12.06
N ASP A 126 -7.05 8.63 12.69
CA ASP A 126 -6.32 7.55 11.98
C ASP A 126 -7.01 6.18 12.03
N ARG A 127 -8.01 6.00 12.91
CA ARG A 127 -8.77 4.75 13.02
C ARG A 127 -9.99 4.72 12.06
N PRO A 128 -10.38 3.54 11.52
CA PRO A 128 -9.80 2.23 11.82
C PRO A 128 -8.44 1.99 11.13
N LEU A 129 -7.49 1.44 11.90
CA LEU A 129 -6.10 1.19 11.50
C LEU A 129 -5.68 -0.24 11.82
N PHE A 130 -5.14 -0.95 10.83
CA PHE A 130 -4.45 -2.23 11.03
C PHE A 130 -2.93 -2.04 10.93
N VAL A 131 -2.19 -2.56 11.91
CA VAL A 131 -0.73 -2.48 11.91
C VAL A 131 -0.15 -3.80 11.40
N GLN A 132 0.60 -3.74 10.30
CA GLN A 132 1.11 -4.94 9.63
C GLN A 132 2.56 -5.23 10.00
N PHE A 133 2.83 -6.48 10.37
CA PHE A 133 4.20 -6.99 10.57
C PHE A 133 4.61 -8.02 9.52
N CYS A 134 5.91 -8.09 9.26
CA CYS A 134 6.56 -9.29 8.80
C CYS A 134 7.37 -9.93 9.94
N ALA A 135 7.31 -11.26 10.03
CA ALA A 135 8.00 -12.05 11.03
C ALA A 135 8.13 -13.49 10.54
N ASN A 136 9.01 -14.25 11.19
CA ASN A 136 9.19 -15.68 11.02
C ASN A 136 9.43 -16.41 12.36
N THR A 137 9.24 -15.71 13.48
CA THR A 137 9.34 -16.23 14.85
C THR A 137 8.13 -15.75 15.64
N PRO A 138 7.31 -16.65 16.23
CA PRO A 138 6.12 -16.28 17.01
C PRO A 138 6.41 -15.34 18.18
N GLU A 139 7.54 -15.51 18.86
CA GLU A 139 7.93 -14.72 20.02
C GLU A 139 8.26 -13.27 19.64
N ASP A 140 9.07 -13.08 18.58
CA ASP A 140 9.39 -11.75 18.06
C ASP A 140 8.13 -11.03 17.57
N LEU A 141 7.23 -11.75 16.90
CA LEU A 141 5.97 -11.22 16.42
C LEU A 141 5.06 -10.77 17.56
N LEU A 142 4.90 -11.60 18.59
CA LEU A 142 4.10 -11.26 19.77
C LEU A 142 4.66 -10.05 20.51
N ALA A 143 5.97 -10.04 20.75
CA ALA A 143 6.62 -8.92 21.44
C ALA A 143 6.43 -7.60 20.68
N ALA A 144 6.56 -7.61 19.35
CA ALA A 144 6.32 -6.44 18.51
C ALA A 144 4.84 -6.02 18.51
N ALA A 145 3.93 -6.98 18.45
CA ALA A 145 2.49 -6.73 18.39
C ALA A 145 1.95 -6.10 19.70
N GLN A 146 2.52 -6.46 20.86
CA GLN A 146 2.14 -5.89 22.15
C GLN A 146 2.39 -4.37 22.24
N TYR A 147 3.41 -3.85 21.55
CA TYR A 147 3.67 -2.42 21.48
C TYR A 147 2.58 -1.62 20.75
N VAL A 148 1.95 -2.23 19.74
CA VAL A 148 1.02 -1.51 18.84
C VAL A 148 -0.44 -1.80 19.13
N ALA A 149 -0.75 -2.91 19.80
CA ALA A 149 -2.11 -3.33 20.14
C ALA A 149 -2.98 -2.23 20.81
N PRO A 150 -2.45 -1.37 21.71
CA PRO A 150 -3.23 -0.26 22.26
C PRO A 150 -3.62 0.83 21.23
N PHE A 151 -2.93 0.89 20.10
CA PHE A 151 -3.02 1.96 19.12
C PHE A 151 -3.60 1.50 17.78
N CYS A 152 -4.14 0.30 17.69
CA CYS A 152 -4.74 -0.20 16.45
C CYS A 152 -6.00 -1.02 16.69
N ASP A 153 -6.75 -1.27 15.61
CA ASP A 153 -7.97 -2.09 15.63
C ASP A 153 -7.66 -3.58 15.40
N ALA A 154 -6.58 -3.87 14.68
CA ALA A 154 -6.04 -5.23 14.53
C ALA A 154 -4.53 -5.21 14.24
N VAL A 155 -3.91 -6.36 14.49
CA VAL A 155 -2.54 -6.65 14.02
C VAL A 155 -2.62 -7.58 12.81
N ASP A 156 -1.95 -7.22 11.72
CA ASP A 156 -1.94 -8.00 10.49
C ASP A 156 -0.60 -8.71 10.26
N LEU A 157 -0.64 -9.96 9.81
CA LEU A 157 0.55 -10.68 9.35
C LEU A 157 0.70 -10.61 7.83
N ASN A 158 1.82 -10.06 7.37
CA ASN A 158 2.19 -10.08 5.96
C ASN A 158 2.62 -11.48 5.52
N LEU A 159 1.84 -12.09 4.63
CA LEU A 159 2.12 -13.37 3.97
C LEU A 159 2.17 -13.22 2.44
N GLY A 160 2.40 -11.99 1.96
CA GLY A 160 2.22 -11.64 0.54
C GLY A 160 3.39 -10.89 -0.10
N CYS A 161 4.36 -10.39 0.68
CA CYS A 161 5.50 -9.64 0.13
C CYS A 161 6.42 -10.56 -0.68
N PRO A 162 6.62 -10.33 -1.99
CA PRO A 162 7.46 -11.16 -2.84
C PRO A 162 8.89 -10.61 -3.00
N GLN A 163 9.24 -9.56 -2.26
CA GLN A 163 10.49 -8.81 -2.45
C GLN A 163 11.72 -9.61 -2.04
N GLY A 164 12.88 -9.22 -2.58
CA GLY A 164 14.15 -9.90 -2.31
C GLY A 164 14.53 -9.88 -0.82
N ILE A 165 14.15 -8.82 -0.09
CA ILE A 165 14.40 -8.71 1.35
C ILE A 165 13.57 -9.73 2.14
N ALA A 166 12.31 -9.97 1.75
CA ALA A 166 11.45 -11.00 2.33
C ALA A 166 11.96 -12.40 2.06
N ARG A 167 12.49 -12.64 0.84
CA ARG A 167 13.17 -13.91 0.52
C ARG A 167 14.38 -14.16 1.42
N LYS A 168 15.25 -13.16 1.57
CA LYS A 168 16.46 -13.26 2.40
C LYS A 168 16.13 -13.43 3.88
N GLY A 169 15.08 -12.76 4.36
CA GLY A 169 14.65 -12.82 5.75
C GLY A 169 13.73 -13.99 6.09
N GLY A 170 13.28 -14.78 5.11
CA GLY A 170 12.39 -15.92 5.34
C GLY A 170 11.01 -15.54 5.86
N TYR A 171 10.44 -14.44 5.38
CA TYR A 171 9.10 -13.97 5.75
C TYR A 171 8.27 -13.59 4.52
N GLY A 172 7.03 -13.10 4.71
CA GLY A 172 6.16 -12.68 3.61
C GLY A 172 5.70 -13.86 2.76
N ALA A 173 5.71 -13.72 1.43
CA ALA A 173 5.25 -14.78 0.53
C ALA A 173 6.16 -16.02 0.50
N PHE A 174 7.29 -16.01 1.20
CA PHE A 174 8.21 -17.16 1.32
C PHE A 174 7.89 -18.05 2.53
N LEU A 175 6.89 -17.68 3.34
CA LEU A 175 6.33 -18.55 4.37
C LEU A 175 5.27 -19.51 3.81
N GLN A 176 4.75 -19.27 2.60
CA GLN A 176 3.61 -20.04 2.06
C GLN A 176 3.89 -21.55 1.96
N GLU A 177 5.17 -21.94 1.91
CA GLU A 177 5.61 -23.33 1.92
C GLU A 177 5.63 -23.95 3.33
N ASP A 178 5.74 -23.16 4.40
CA ASP A 178 5.73 -23.57 5.81
C ASP A 178 4.45 -23.10 6.51
N GLN A 179 3.35 -23.79 6.22
CA GLN A 179 2.04 -23.42 6.74
C GLN A 179 1.84 -23.74 8.24
N GLU A 180 2.69 -24.58 8.82
CA GLU A 180 2.68 -24.81 10.27
C GLU A 180 3.30 -23.62 11.02
N LEU A 181 4.39 -23.06 10.51
CA LEU A 181 4.92 -21.80 11.04
C LEU A 181 3.90 -20.66 10.90
N ILE A 182 3.20 -20.55 9.76
CA ILE A 182 2.12 -19.56 9.60
C ILE A 182 1.04 -19.74 10.66
N TYR A 183 0.61 -20.98 10.91
CA TYR A 183 -0.35 -21.27 11.95
C TYR A 183 0.16 -20.84 13.32
N ALA A 184 1.40 -21.20 13.68
CA ALA A 184 2.00 -20.84 14.95
C ALA A 184 2.08 -19.31 15.14
N LEU A 185 2.48 -18.56 14.10
CA LEU A 185 2.54 -17.09 14.11
C LEU A 185 1.17 -16.47 14.39
N ILE A 186 0.16 -16.85 13.61
CA ILE A 186 -1.21 -16.28 13.73
C ILE A 186 -1.85 -16.72 15.06
N ASN A 187 -1.77 -18.00 15.42
CA ASN A 187 -2.40 -18.54 16.61
C ASN A 187 -1.78 -17.97 17.90
N THR A 188 -0.48 -17.71 17.91
CA THR A 188 0.18 -17.05 19.05
C THR A 188 -0.38 -15.65 19.28
N LEU A 189 -0.52 -14.86 18.22
CA LEU A 189 -1.15 -13.55 18.33
C LEU A 189 -2.63 -13.66 18.70
N HIS A 190 -3.36 -14.55 18.04
CA HIS A 190 -4.80 -14.72 18.26
C HIS A 190 -5.09 -15.06 19.72
N THR A 191 -4.31 -15.94 20.34
CA THR A 191 -4.56 -16.37 21.72
C THR A 191 -4.07 -15.38 22.78
N ARG A 192 -3.16 -14.46 22.44
CA ARG A 192 -2.46 -13.62 23.42
C ARG A 192 -2.66 -12.11 23.26
N LEU A 193 -3.21 -11.64 22.15
CA LEU A 193 -3.58 -10.24 21.97
C LEU A 193 -5.05 -10.00 22.32
N ALA A 194 -5.30 -8.82 22.90
CA ALA A 194 -6.66 -8.31 23.12
C ALA A 194 -7.33 -7.84 21.82
N VAL A 195 -6.54 -7.36 20.85
CA VAL A 195 -7.03 -6.98 19.52
C VAL A 195 -7.04 -8.19 18.56
N PRO A 196 -7.94 -8.22 17.57
CA PRO A 196 -7.96 -9.29 16.57
C PRO A 196 -6.70 -9.32 15.70
N VAL A 197 -6.48 -10.48 15.08
CA VAL A 197 -5.38 -10.72 14.15
C VAL A 197 -5.95 -10.90 12.76
N THR A 198 -5.32 -10.28 11.76
CA THR A 198 -5.69 -10.47 10.34
C THR A 198 -4.49 -10.97 9.54
N ALA A 199 -4.72 -11.43 8.32
CA ALA A 199 -3.62 -11.87 7.47
C ALA A 199 -3.84 -11.47 6.00
N LYS A 200 -2.75 -11.05 5.35
CA LYS A 200 -2.72 -10.73 3.92
C LYS A 200 -1.91 -11.75 3.13
N ILE A 201 -2.58 -12.52 2.28
CA ILE A 201 -1.96 -13.56 1.45
C ILE A 201 -1.90 -13.18 -0.04
N ARG A 202 -1.12 -13.95 -0.79
CA ARG A 202 -1.22 -14.08 -2.25
C ARG A 202 -1.87 -15.41 -2.61
N VAL A 203 -2.48 -15.47 -3.80
CA VAL A 203 -2.99 -16.75 -4.33
C VAL A 203 -1.84 -17.70 -4.66
N LEU A 204 -2.12 -19.01 -4.61
CA LEU A 204 -1.18 -20.06 -5.01
C LEU A 204 -1.49 -20.56 -6.42
N LYS A 205 -0.62 -21.41 -6.97
CA LYS A 205 -0.71 -21.92 -8.35
C LYS A 205 -2.07 -22.52 -8.72
N THR A 206 -2.75 -23.13 -7.76
CA THR A 206 -4.07 -23.73 -7.99
C THR A 206 -5.08 -23.18 -7.00
N ARG A 207 -6.34 -23.16 -7.41
CA ARG A 207 -7.46 -22.71 -6.55
C ARG A 207 -7.66 -23.62 -5.35
N LYS A 208 -7.49 -24.95 -5.53
CA LYS A 208 -7.50 -25.92 -4.44
C LYS A 208 -6.41 -25.64 -3.40
N ALA A 209 -5.17 -25.38 -3.84
CA ALA A 209 -4.08 -25.04 -2.93
C ALA A 209 -4.33 -23.71 -2.21
N THR A 210 -4.84 -22.71 -2.94
CA THR A 210 -5.21 -21.40 -2.37
C THR A 210 -6.30 -21.54 -1.30
N LEU A 211 -7.33 -22.36 -1.55
CA LEU A 211 -8.40 -22.62 -0.60
C LEU A 211 -7.90 -23.36 0.65
N ALA A 212 -7.05 -24.37 0.48
CA ALA A 212 -6.45 -25.07 1.62
C ALA A 212 -5.60 -24.11 2.48
N TYR A 213 -4.81 -23.26 1.83
CA TYR A 213 -4.00 -22.25 2.50
C TYR A 213 -4.87 -21.22 3.25
N ALA A 214 -5.91 -20.70 2.62
CA ALA A 214 -6.88 -19.80 3.26
C ALA A 214 -7.54 -20.44 4.49
N LYS A 215 -7.96 -21.71 4.38
CA LYS A 215 -8.54 -22.46 5.51
C LYS A 215 -7.55 -22.61 6.67
N LYS A 216 -6.28 -22.90 6.39
CA LYS A 216 -5.24 -22.99 7.43
C LYS A 216 -5.06 -21.64 8.15
N VAL A 217 -4.96 -20.55 7.40
CA VAL A 217 -4.84 -19.18 7.95
C VAL A 217 -6.04 -18.81 8.83
N LEU A 218 -7.25 -19.10 8.38
CA LEU A 218 -8.47 -18.85 9.16
C LEU A 218 -8.54 -19.74 10.42
N SER A 219 -8.20 -21.03 10.30
CA SER A 219 -8.17 -21.96 11.44
C SER A 219 -7.15 -21.58 12.52
N ALA A 220 -6.10 -20.83 12.15
CA ALA A 220 -5.12 -20.29 13.08
C ALA A 220 -5.65 -19.08 13.88
N GLY A 221 -6.84 -18.56 13.56
CA GLY A 221 -7.47 -17.45 14.26
C GLY A 221 -7.37 -16.10 13.56
N ALA A 222 -7.06 -16.07 12.25
CA ALA A 222 -7.18 -14.85 11.46
C ALA A 222 -8.65 -14.43 11.33
N SER A 223 -8.97 -13.22 11.79
CA SER A 223 -10.30 -12.62 11.83
C SER A 223 -10.77 -12.16 10.45
N ILE A 224 -9.86 -11.63 9.64
CA ILE A 224 -10.11 -11.15 8.28
C ILE A 224 -9.01 -11.67 7.37
N LEU A 225 -9.38 -12.12 6.16
CA LEU A 225 -8.46 -12.58 5.14
C LEU A 225 -8.38 -11.58 3.99
N THR A 226 -7.24 -10.93 3.82
CA THR A 226 -6.96 -10.12 2.63
C THR A 226 -6.26 -10.96 1.56
N VAL A 227 -6.78 -10.97 0.34
CA VAL A 227 -6.26 -11.81 -0.75
C VAL A 227 -5.82 -10.95 -1.92
N HIS A 228 -4.52 -10.97 -2.21
CA HIS A 228 -4.00 -10.44 -3.47
C HIS A 228 -4.12 -11.51 -4.54
N GLY A 229 -4.89 -11.24 -5.60
CA GLY A 229 -5.16 -12.15 -6.72
C GLY A 229 -3.95 -12.52 -7.60
N ARG A 230 -2.72 -12.27 -7.16
CA ARG A 230 -1.50 -12.55 -7.93
C ARG A 230 -0.61 -13.56 -7.21
N LEU A 231 0.06 -14.41 -7.98
CA LEU A 231 1.11 -15.30 -7.48
C LEU A 231 2.29 -14.50 -6.92
N ARG A 232 3.12 -15.11 -6.07
CA ARG A 232 4.36 -14.51 -5.55
C ARG A 232 5.30 -14.04 -6.67
N GLU A 233 5.38 -14.81 -7.75
CA GLU A 233 6.29 -14.57 -8.88
C GLU A 233 5.88 -13.35 -9.72
N ALA A 234 4.61 -12.92 -9.63
CA ALA A 234 4.07 -11.77 -10.34
C ALA A 234 4.48 -10.45 -9.66
N LYS A 235 5.70 -10.01 -9.98
CA LYS A 235 6.32 -8.75 -9.51
C LYS A 235 7.17 -8.10 -10.60
N GLY A 236 7.43 -6.80 -10.48
CA GLY A 236 8.21 -6.05 -11.47
C GLY A 236 7.57 -6.08 -12.85
N HIS A 237 8.33 -6.36 -13.91
CA HIS A 237 7.81 -6.54 -15.27
C HIS A 237 6.91 -7.79 -15.43
N LYS A 238 6.87 -8.68 -14.44
CA LYS A 238 6.00 -9.87 -14.42
C LYS A 238 4.67 -9.62 -13.68
N THR A 239 4.34 -8.37 -13.32
CA THR A 239 3.24 -8.06 -12.39
C THR A 239 1.86 -8.54 -12.87
N GLY A 240 1.59 -8.60 -14.18
CA GLY A 240 0.37 -9.24 -14.72
C GLY A 240 -0.95 -8.74 -14.13
N LEU A 241 -2.05 -9.39 -14.53
CA LEU A 241 -3.39 -9.09 -14.01
C LEU A 241 -3.67 -9.95 -12.76
N ALA A 242 -4.50 -9.41 -11.87
CA ALA A 242 -4.93 -10.07 -10.66
C ALA A 242 -6.13 -10.96 -10.98
N ASP A 243 -6.05 -12.20 -10.53
CA ASP A 243 -7.06 -13.21 -10.73
C ASP A 243 -8.20 -13.02 -9.71
N TRP A 244 -9.16 -12.15 -10.03
CA TRP A 244 -10.36 -11.94 -9.20
C TRP A 244 -11.22 -13.19 -9.10
N ALA A 245 -11.21 -14.06 -10.11
CA ALA A 245 -11.90 -15.34 -10.04
C ALA A 245 -11.31 -16.24 -8.93
N ALA A 246 -10.03 -16.09 -8.57
CA ALA A 246 -9.42 -16.80 -7.43
C ALA A 246 -10.03 -16.37 -6.11
N ILE A 247 -10.25 -15.07 -5.96
CA ILE A 247 -10.89 -14.50 -4.79
C ILE A 247 -12.36 -14.95 -4.74
N ARG A 248 -13.06 -14.92 -5.88
CA ARG A 248 -14.44 -15.43 -5.99
C ARG A 248 -14.56 -16.89 -5.58
N HIS A 249 -13.63 -17.73 -6.05
CA HIS A 249 -13.59 -19.14 -5.68
C HIS A 249 -13.42 -19.33 -4.16
N LEU A 250 -12.62 -18.50 -3.49
CA LEU A 250 -12.52 -18.52 -2.03
C LEU A 250 -13.84 -18.10 -1.38
N ARG A 251 -14.47 -17.03 -1.84
CA ARG A 251 -15.76 -16.58 -1.34
C ARG A 251 -16.81 -17.69 -1.42
N ASP A 252 -16.92 -18.39 -2.55
CA ASP A 252 -17.91 -19.45 -2.76
C ASP A 252 -17.65 -20.71 -1.90
N ASN A 253 -16.43 -20.94 -1.43
CA ASN A 253 -16.02 -22.18 -0.75
C ASN A 253 -15.60 -22.02 0.72
N LEU A 254 -15.64 -20.79 1.24
CA LEU A 254 -15.44 -20.46 2.66
C LEU A 254 -16.79 -20.13 3.33
N PRO A 255 -16.92 -20.32 4.65
CA PRO A 255 -18.13 -19.95 5.39
C PRO A 255 -18.58 -18.52 5.07
N LYS A 256 -19.89 -18.29 4.91
CA LYS A 256 -20.44 -16.96 4.53
C LYS A 256 -19.99 -15.84 5.47
N GLU A 257 -19.80 -16.16 6.75
CA GLU A 257 -19.33 -15.22 7.77
C GLU A 257 -17.84 -14.86 7.69
N THR A 258 -17.05 -15.57 6.89
CA THR A 258 -15.65 -15.20 6.65
C THR A 258 -15.60 -13.86 5.93
N VAL A 259 -14.90 -12.89 6.51
CA VAL A 259 -14.68 -11.57 5.90
C VAL A 259 -13.46 -11.65 4.97
N ILE A 260 -13.65 -11.25 3.72
CA ILE A 260 -12.60 -11.27 2.69
C ILE A 260 -12.39 -9.87 2.13
N PHE A 261 -11.14 -9.43 2.09
CA PHE A 261 -10.75 -8.20 1.37
C PHE A 261 -10.06 -8.57 0.06
N ALA A 262 -10.57 -8.07 -1.07
CA ALA A 262 -9.98 -8.28 -2.38
C ALA A 262 -8.87 -7.26 -2.66
N ASN A 263 -7.78 -7.69 -3.29
CA ASN A 263 -6.66 -6.81 -3.66
C ASN A 263 -6.09 -7.15 -5.03
N GLY A 264 -5.70 -6.11 -5.78
CA GLY A 264 -5.03 -6.18 -7.07
C GLY A 264 -5.86 -5.63 -8.22
N ASN A 265 -5.23 -4.85 -9.11
CA ASN A 265 -5.87 -4.18 -10.25
C ASN A 265 -6.97 -3.17 -9.90
N ILE A 266 -6.81 -2.44 -8.80
CA ILE A 266 -7.68 -1.32 -8.42
C ILE A 266 -6.94 -0.02 -8.74
N LEU A 267 -7.26 0.59 -9.88
CA LEU A 267 -6.55 1.78 -10.41
C LEU A 267 -7.41 3.04 -10.33
N SER A 268 -8.72 2.87 -10.38
CA SER A 268 -9.72 3.92 -10.33
C SER A 268 -10.83 3.58 -9.33
N ARG A 269 -11.71 4.54 -9.05
CA ARG A 269 -12.87 4.31 -8.19
C ARG A 269 -13.85 3.28 -8.78
N GLY A 270 -14.03 3.29 -10.10
CA GLY A 270 -14.90 2.33 -10.80
C GLY A 270 -14.45 0.88 -10.64
N ASP A 271 -13.14 0.64 -10.51
CA ASP A 271 -12.60 -0.71 -10.24
C ASP A 271 -13.09 -1.30 -8.92
N ILE A 272 -13.42 -0.46 -7.93
CA ILE A 272 -13.84 -0.94 -6.61
C ILE A 272 -15.16 -1.70 -6.73
N GLU A 273 -16.15 -1.12 -7.39
CA GLU A 273 -17.46 -1.75 -7.58
C GLU A 273 -17.36 -2.99 -8.46
N ARG A 274 -16.62 -2.90 -9.59
CA ARG A 274 -16.33 -4.06 -10.45
C ARG A 274 -15.68 -5.20 -9.68
N CYS A 275 -14.72 -4.90 -8.81
CA CYS A 275 -14.03 -5.91 -8.01
C CYS A 275 -14.96 -6.53 -6.97
N LEU A 276 -15.77 -5.73 -6.26
CA LEU A 276 -16.76 -6.25 -5.31
C LEU A 276 -17.76 -7.18 -6.01
N GLU A 277 -18.30 -6.78 -7.16
CA GLU A 277 -19.24 -7.60 -7.93
C GLU A 277 -18.60 -8.91 -8.40
N ALA A 278 -17.40 -8.83 -9.01
CA ALA A 278 -16.73 -10.00 -9.55
C ALA A 278 -16.28 -11.00 -8.46
N THR A 279 -15.86 -10.50 -7.30
CA THR A 279 -15.28 -11.33 -6.23
C THR A 279 -16.27 -11.74 -5.15
N GLY A 280 -17.32 -10.96 -4.93
CA GLY A 280 -18.19 -11.07 -3.75
C GLY A 280 -17.46 -10.80 -2.42
N ALA A 281 -16.32 -10.12 -2.46
CA ALA A 281 -15.57 -9.74 -1.26
C ALA A 281 -16.32 -8.68 -0.43
N ASP A 282 -15.98 -8.59 0.85
CA ASP A 282 -16.61 -7.63 1.77
C ASP A 282 -16.04 -6.22 1.60
N ALA A 283 -14.76 -6.10 1.22
CA ALA A 283 -14.08 -4.82 0.97
C ALA A 283 -13.01 -4.95 -0.12
N VAL A 284 -12.56 -3.81 -0.65
CA VAL A 284 -11.52 -3.74 -1.68
C VAL A 284 -10.34 -2.91 -1.20
N MET A 285 -9.15 -3.49 -1.37
CA MET A 285 -7.88 -2.88 -1.03
C MET A 285 -7.17 -2.35 -2.27
N SER A 286 -6.82 -1.07 -2.26
CA SER A 286 -5.99 -0.42 -3.29
C SER A 286 -4.61 -0.03 -2.75
N ALA A 287 -3.58 -0.24 -3.58
CA ALA A 287 -2.19 0.09 -3.31
C ALA A 287 -1.71 1.13 -4.33
N ASP A 288 -1.12 0.68 -5.45
CA ASP A 288 -0.65 1.55 -6.53
C ASP A 288 -1.70 2.58 -6.96
N GLY A 289 -2.98 2.21 -7.12
CA GLY A 289 -4.04 3.17 -7.46
C GLY A 289 -4.14 4.33 -6.47
N ASN A 290 -4.16 4.04 -5.17
CA ASN A 290 -4.15 5.07 -4.13
C ASN A 290 -2.85 5.90 -4.11
N LEU A 291 -1.69 5.31 -4.42
CA LEU A 291 -0.41 6.05 -4.45
C LEU A 291 -0.35 7.14 -5.52
N TYR A 292 -1.04 6.93 -6.63
CA TYR A 292 -1.08 7.88 -7.73
C TYR A 292 -2.32 8.78 -7.70
N ASP A 293 -3.40 8.33 -7.07
CA ASP A 293 -4.61 9.09 -6.81
C ASP A 293 -5.12 8.82 -5.38
N PRO A 294 -4.76 9.66 -4.39
CA PRO A 294 -5.21 9.47 -3.02
C PRO A 294 -6.70 9.76 -2.83
N ALA A 295 -7.40 10.30 -3.84
CA ALA A 295 -8.84 10.50 -3.80
C ALA A 295 -9.63 9.27 -4.32
N ILE A 296 -8.97 8.16 -4.69
CA ILE A 296 -9.60 6.97 -5.28
C ILE A 296 -10.82 6.43 -4.51
N PHE A 297 -10.86 6.62 -3.18
CA PHE A 297 -11.95 6.15 -2.32
C PHE A 297 -13.09 7.18 -2.16
N ALA A 298 -12.80 8.46 -2.41
CA ALA A 298 -13.75 9.55 -2.24
C ALA A 298 -14.63 9.73 -3.49
N PRO A 299 -15.90 10.12 -3.34
CA PRO A 299 -16.68 10.58 -4.47
C PRO A 299 -16.09 11.84 -5.07
N ALA A 300 -16.22 11.93 -6.39
CA ALA A 300 -16.14 13.22 -7.06
C ALA A 300 -17.16 14.17 -6.41
N PRO A 301 -16.79 15.43 -6.11
CA PRO A 301 -17.75 16.40 -5.58
C PRO A 301 -18.88 16.66 -6.58
N GLU A 302 -20.00 17.26 -6.17
CA GLU A 302 -21.04 17.64 -7.12
C GLU A 302 -20.56 18.71 -8.13
N VAL A 303 -21.23 18.83 -9.27
CA VAL A 303 -20.92 19.87 -10.26
C VAL A 303 -21.18 21.24 -9.64
N GLY A 304 -20.14 22.08 -9.53
CA GLY A 304 -20.19 23.37 -8.82
C GLY A 304 -19.79 23.28 -7.33
N GLY A 305 -19.71 22.08 -6.76
CA GLY A 305 -19.17 21.82 -5.42
C GLY A 305 -17.65 21.63 -5.44
N GLY A 306 -16.94 22.17 -4.44
CA GLY A 306 -15.49 21.98 -4.26
C GLY A 306 -14.57 22.97 -4.97
N GLY A 307 -15.11 23.97 -5.69
CA GLY A 307 -14.32 25.07 -6.28
C GLY A 307 -13.22 24.60 -7.25
N SER A 308 -12.13 25.37 -7.36
CA SER A 308 -10.97 25.11 -8.23
C SER A 308 -10.13 23.87 -7.81
N MET A 309 -10.60 23.09 -6.83
CA MET A 309 -9.86 21.99 -6.20
C MET A 309 -10.08 20.64 -6.88
N TYR A 310 -10.88 20.55 -7.94
CA TYR A 310 -11.11 19.32 -8.70
C TYR A 310 -11.14 19.62 -10.18
N TRP A 311 -10.47 18.80 -10.98
CA TRP A 311 -10.50 18.92 -12.43
C TRP A 311 -11.69 18.12 -13.00
N ARG A 312 -12.38 18.73 -13.97
CA ARG A 312 -13.39 18.08 -14.82
C ARG A 312 -13.06 18.37 -16.27
N GLY A 313 -13.16 17.35 -17.10
CA GLY A 313 -13.11 17.47 -18.55
C GLY A 313 -14.34 18.23 -19.08
N ARG A 314 -14.25 18.69 -20.32
CA ARG A 314 -15.35 19.41 -20.99
C ARG A 314 -16.54 18.51 -21.33
N ASP A 315 -16.34 17.21 -21.37
CA ASP A 315 -17.37 16.17 -21.46
C ASP A 315 -18.20 16.01 -20.17
N GLY A 316 -17.83 16.72 -19.10
CA GLY A 316 -18.44 16.59 -17.78
C GLY A 316 -17.87 15.43 -16.96
N GLU A 317 -17.00 14.59 -17.54
CA GLU A 317 -16.31 13.52 -16.83
C GLU A 317 -15.19 14.11 -15.94
N GLY A 318 -14.95 13.50 -14.78
CA GLY A 318 -13.91 13.93 -13.84
C GLY A 318 -14.39 14.09 -12.40
N GLY A 319 -13.74 14.98 -11.66
CA GLY A 319 -13.81 15.07 -10.19
C GLY A 319 -12.57 14.52 -9.49
N THR A 320 -11.45 14.46 -10.21
CA THR A 320 -10.14 14.05 -9.69
C THR A 320 -9.38 15.30 -9.22
N PRO A 321 -8.67 15.26 -8.08
CA PRO A 321 -7.90 16.41 -7.63
C PRO A 321 -6.78 16.75 -8.62
N PRO A 322 -6.58 18.04 -8.97
CA PRO A 322 -5.38 18.48 -9.64
C PRO A 322 -4.20 18.31 -8.68
N VAL A 323 -3.00 18.07 -9.22
CA VAL A 323 -1.80 17.80 -8.41
C VAL A 323 -1.47 18.94 -7.42
N ARG A 324 -1.93 20.16 -7.69
CA ARG A 324 -1.78 21.32 -6.79
C ARG A 324 -2.53 21.18 -5.45
N LYS A 325 -3.66 20.46 -5.40
CA LYS A 325 -4.42 20.30 -4.15
C LYS A 325 -3.65 19.48 -3.11
N LEU A 326 -2.80 18.58 -3.59
CA LEU A 326 -2.12 17.56 -2.79
C LEU A 326 -0.93 18.06 -1.99
N LEU A 327 -0.45 19.26 -2.34
CA LEU A 327 0.66 19.91 -1.67
C LEU A 327 0.19 20.95 -0.65
N TYR A 328 -1.13 21.14 -0.51
CA TYR A 328 -1.74 21.98 0.52
C TYR A 328 -2.45 21.10 1.55
N VAL A 329 -1.87 20.95 2.74
CA VAL A 329 -2.54 20.38 3.91
C VAL A 329 -2.90 21.54 4.84
N PRO A 330 -4.19 21.94 4.94
CA PRO A 330 -4.60 22.89 5.96
C PRO A 330 -4.21 22.35 7.35
N GLY A 331 -3.45 23.11 8.13
CA GLY A 331 -3.21 22.83 9.55
C GLY A 331 -1.95 22.03 9.95
N GLN A 332 -1.11 21.54 9.03
CA GLN A 332 0.16 20.90 9.42
C GLN A 332 1.37 21.83 9.54
N ALA A 333 1.27 23.05 9.00
CA ALA A 333 2.29 24.09 9.22
C ALA A 333 2.34 24.57 10.68
N GLU A 334 1.27 24.37 11.47
CA GLU A 334 1.23 24.70 12.90
C GLU A 334 1.75 23.52 13.74
N ALA A 335 1.35 22.29 13.45
CA ALA A 335 1.83 21.10 14.18
C ALA A 335 3.34 20.82 13.99
N ALA A 336 3.93 21.18 12.85
CA ALA A 336 5.37 21.03 12.61
C ALA A 336 6.22 22.15 13.24
N ARG A 337 5.60 23.25 13.69
CA ARG A 337 6.28 24.37 14.38
C ARG A 337 6.34 24.16 15.90
N ASP A 338 5.49 23.29 16.44
CA ASP A 338 5.39 22.99 17.88
C ASP A 338 6.12 21.71 18.30
N ALA A 339 7.16 21.30 17.59
CA ALA A 339 8.12 20.35 18.16
C ALA A 339 8.88 21.09 19.28
N PRO A 340 8.82 20.66 20.56
CA PRO A 340 9.60 21.31 21.60
C PRO A 340 11.09 21.15 21.29
N THR A 341 11.74 22.27 21.00
CA THR A 341 13.18 22.40 21.16
C THR A 341 13.54 22.07 22.61
N PRO A 342 14.58 21.25 22.88
CA PRO A 342 15.11 21.11 24.22
C PRO A 342 15.46 22.49 24.75
N GLU A 343 14.84 22.89 25.88
CA GLU A 343 15.04 24.19 26.49
C GLU A 343 16.52 24.44 26.76
N GLY A 344 17.04 25.56 26.24
CA GLY A 344 18.38 26.06 26.58
C GLY A 344 19.09 26.76 25.43
N GLY A 345 18.77 28.04 25.19
CA GLY A 345 19.59 28.93 24.37
C GLY A 345 18.83 30.13 23.84
N GLU A 346 19.18 31.33 24.31
CA GLU A 346 18.62 32.63 23.92
C GLU A 346 18.51 32.84 22.39
N GLU A 347 17.35 33.31 21.91
CA GLU A 347 17.14 33.75 20.53
C GLU A 347 17.99 35.01 20.21
N PRO A 348 18.80 35.01 19.13
CA PRO A 348 19.38 36.25 18.61
C PRO A 348 18.41 36.94 17.62
N PRO A 349 18.47 38.29 17.50
CA PRO A 349 17.41 39.07 16.86
C PRO A 349 17.38 38.91 15.34
N ARG A 350 16.16 38.79 14.78
CA ARG A 350 15.88 38.76 13.34
C ARG A 350 16.37 40.05 12.66
N LYS A 351 17.33 39.95 11.73
CA LYS A 351 17.66 41.04 10.80
C LYS A 351 17.04 40.81 9.42
N ARG A 352 16.38 41.88 8.97
CA ARG A 352 15.64 42.07 7.72
C ARG A 352 16.56 41.96 6.49
N ALA A 353 16.04 41.36 5.43
CA ALA A 353 16.73 41.08 4.17
C ALA A 353 17.33 42.32 3.48
N LYS A 354 18.45 42.13 2.77
CA LYS A 354 18.91 43.01 1.69
C LYS A 354 19.02 42.23 0.38
N THR A 355 18.46 42.85 -0.63
CA THR A 355 18.46 42.55 -2.07
C THR A 355 19.85 42.58 -2.69
N GLY A 356 20.10 41.76 -3.71
CA GLY A 356 21.11 42.07 -4.74
C GLY A 356 21.75 40.90 -5.48
N ALA A 357 21.43 40.82 -6.79
CA ALA A 357 22.24 40.36 -7.93
C ALA A 357 22.48 38.85 -8.18
N ALA A 358 22.17 38.46 -9.43
CA ALA A 358 22.51 37.22 -10.12
C ALA A 358 23.87 37.34 -10.85
N PRO A 359 24.25 36.41 -11.76
CA PRO A 359 24.78 35.07 -11.48
C PRO A 359 26.21 34.90 -12.05
N ALA A 360 26.90 33.82 -11.70
CA ALA A 360 28.13 33.41 -12.38
C ALA A 360 28.12 31.90 -12.67
N GLU A 361 28.29 31.59 -13.96
CA GLU A 361 28.48 30.27 -14.55
C GLU A 361 29.83 29.65 -14.15
N ALA A 362 29.88 28.32 -14.02
CA ALA A 362 30.97 27.47 -14.53
C ALA A 362 30.65 25.98 -14.30
N VAL A 363 30.34 25.22 -15.36
CA VAL A 363 31.21 24.28 -16.12
C VAL A 363 31.32 22.87 -15.50
N ALA A 364 31.19 21.89 -16.41
CA ALA A 364 30.91 20.47 -16.27
C ALA A 364 32.09 19.53 -15.90
N ALA A 365 31.74 18.22 -15.90
CA ALA A 365 32.55 16.98 -15.88
C ALA A 365 32.71 16.32 -14.50
N GLU A 366 32.68 15.01 -14.27
CA GLU A 366 32.42 13.78 -15.05
C GLU A 366 32.27 12.65 -13.98
N ALA A 367 31.55 11.57 -14.27
CA ALA A 367 31.66 10.28 -13.54
C ALA A 367 32.87 9.48 -14.13
N PRO A 368 33.38 8.33 -13.59
CA PRO A 368 32.68 7.32 -12.77
C PRO A 368 33.52 6.49 -11.74
N SER A 369 32.83 5.52 -11.12
CA SER A 369 33.28 4.13 -10.89
C SER A 369 34.16 3.70 -9.68
N THR A 370 33.50 2.93 -8.80
CA THR A 370 33.86 1.57 -8.29
C THR A 370 35.13 1.24 -7.51
N ALA A 371 34.86 0.49 -6.43
CA ALA A 371 35.50 -0.73 -5.94
C ALA A 371 36.68 -0.63 -4.94
N ALA A 372 36.53 -1.50 -3.93
CA ALA A 372 37.37 -1.73 -2.77
C ALA A 372 38.72 -2.39 -3.12
N THR A 373 39.68 -2.38 -2.17
CA THR A 373 40.29 -3.58 -1.54
C THR A 373 41.53 -3.21 -0.66
N THR A 374 41.54 -3.76 0.56
CA THR A 374 42.66 -4.08 1.49
C THR A 374 43.66 -3.06 2.06
N GLN A 375 43.90 -3.25 3.37
CA GLN A 375 44.90 -2.67 4.30
C GLN A 375 46.36 -3.16 4.00
N PRO A 376 47.40 -2.99 4.88
CA PRO A 376 47.62 -2.10 6.04
C PRO A 376 49.04 -1.42 6.05
N THR A 377 49.32 -0.68 7.14
CA THR A 377 50.62 -0.50 7.85
C THR A 377 51.36 0.85 7.80
N THR A 378 51.57 1.34 9.04
CA THR A 378 52.75 2.03 9.63
C THR A 378 53.22 3.39 9.12
N GLY A 379 53.37 4.34 10.05
CA GLY A 379 54.20 5.53 9.87
C GLY A 379 53.80 6.70 10.77
N THR A 380 54.41 6.76 11.95
CA THR A 380 54.45 7.91 12.87
C THR A 380 55.17 9.11 12.24
N ALA A 381 54.62 10.32 12.41
CA ALA A 381 55.30 11.51 12.97
C ALA A 381 54.72 12.84 12.44
N GLU A 382 54.35 13.68 13.41
CA GLU A 382 54.50 15.14 13.43
C GLU A 382 53.84 15.99 12.32
N THR A 383 52.70 16.60 12.66
CA THR A 383 52.19 17.78 11.95
C THR A 383 52.22 19.00 12.87
N SER A 384 52.99 19.99 12.44
CA SER A 384 53.03 21.34 12.97
C SER A 384 51.70 22.05 12.71
N SER A 385 51.33 22.87 13.70
CA SER A 385 50.08 23.62 13.78
C SER A 385 49.99 24.74 12.73
N LYS A 386 48.89 24.75 11.96
CA LYS A 386 48.36 25.98 11.32
C LYS A 386 46.85 26.08 11.56
N PRO A 387 46.32 27.29 11.78
CA PRO A 387 44.99 27.49 12.34
C PRO A 387 43.90 27.16 11.30
N LYS A 388 42.95 26.31 11.69
CA LYS A 388 41.75 26.01 10.90
C LYS A 388 40.75 27.16 11.05
N ASN A 389 40.47 27.86 9.94
CA ASN A 389 39.28 28.70 9.82
C ASN A 389 38.03 27.82 10.03
N ALA A 390 37.40 27.97 11.19
CA ALA A 390 36.17 27.29 11.55
C ALA A 390 34.97 28.00 10.92
N ASN A 391 34.73 27.80 9.62
CA ASN A 391 33.39 28.00 9.09
C ASN A 391 32.56 26.75 9.42
N LYS A 392 32.06 26.70 10.65
CA LYS A 392 31.20 25.63 11.15
C LYS A 392 29.84 25.77 10.46
N LYS A 393 29.74 25.22 9.24
CA LYS A 393 28.46 25.02 8.54
C LYS A 393 27.56 24.29 9.53
N GLN A 394 26.56 24.97 10.09
CA GLN A 394 25.59 24.37 11.00
C GLN A 394 25.10 23.09 10.33
N LYS A 395 25.43 21.95 10.93
CA LYS A 395 25.02 20.65 10.43
C LYS A 395 23.53 20.57 10.73
N ARG A 396 22.68 21.01 9.79
CA ARG A 396 21.21 20.87 9.84
C ARG A 396 20.92 19.45 10.33
N GLU A 397 20.23 19.35 11.45
CA GLU A 397 19.92 18.08 12.10
C GLU A 397 19.09 17.23 11.13
N LYS A 398 19.48 15.96 10.95
CA LYS A 398 18.76 15.07 10.03
C LYS A 398 17.48 14.61 10.73
N THR A 399 16.32 14.95 10.17
CA THR A 399 15.03 14.49 10.70
C THR A 399 14.96 12.96 10.68
N SER A 400 14.34 12.41 11.73
CA SER A 400 14.04 10.99 11.89
C SER A 400 12.55 10.67 11.78
N SER A 401 11.71 11.68 11.55
CA SER A 401 10.26 11.49 11.46
C SER A 401 9.91 10.62 10.23
N PRO A 402 9.17 9.50 10.40
CA PRO A 402 8.70 8.67 9.29
C PRO A 402 7.96 9.51 8.23
N ASN A 403 7.12 10.42 8.69
CA ASN A 403 6.28 11.26 7.84
C ASN A 403 7.11 12.24 6.97
N LEU A 404 8.20 12.79 7.51
CA LEU A 404 9.08 13.69 6.75
C LEU A 404 10.05 12.95 5.83
N LEU A 405 10.41 11.71 6.17
CA LEU A 405 11.25 10.84 5.34
C LEU A 405 10.51 10.38 4.08
N ALA A 406 9.21 10.07 4.20
CA ALA A 406 8.39 9.60 3.09
C ALA A 406 7.88 10.70 2.15
N MET A 407 8.04 11.99 2.51
CA MET A 407 7.46 13.08 1.73
C MET A 407 8.01 13.21 0.30
N GLN A 408 9.33 13.08 0.10
CA GLN A 408 9.91 13.10 -1.25
C GLN A 408 9.35 11.98 -2.14
N PRO A 409 9.39 10.69 -1.73
CA PRO A 409 8.86 9.62 -2.57
C PRO A 409 7.35 9.75 -2.80
N HIS A 410 6.57 10.20 -1.81
CA HIS A 410 5.14 10.50 -2.00
C HIS A 410 4.92 11.55 -3.12
N CYS A 411 5.65 12.66 -3.09
CA CYS A 411 5.57 13.68 -4.13
C CYS A 411 5.94 13.13 -5.52
N PHE A 412 6.91 12.21 -5.62
CA PHE A 412 7.25 11.58 -6.90
C PHE A 412 6.12 10.71 -7.47
N HIS A 413 5.31 10.06 -6.63
CA HIS A 413 4.13 9.34 -7.09
C HIS A 413 3.05 10.29 -7.55
N LEU A 414 2.69 11.26 -6.71
CA LEU A 414 1.65 12.26 -7.01
C LEU A 414 1.95 13.06 -8.28
N LEU A 415 3.21 13.50 -8.43
CA LEU A 415 3.65 14.34 -9.53
C LEU A 415 4.16 13.54 -10.72
N ARG A 416 4.00 12.21 -10.75
CA ARG A 416 4.63 11.33 -11.74
C ARG A 416 4.42 11.80 -13.18
N ALA A 417 3.18 12.14 -13.55
CA ALA A 417 2.84 12.61 -14.90
C ALA A 417 3.39 14.02 -15.19
N LEU A 418 3.51 14.87 -14.17
CA LEU A 418 4.04 16.23 -14.28
C LEU A 418 5.57 16.21 -14.45
N VAL A 419 6.28 15.47 -13.61
CA VAL A 419 7.76 15.47 -13.60
C VAL A 419 8.38 14.76 -14.80
N SER A 420 7.60 13.98 -15.55
CA SER A 420 8.03 13.43 -16.84
C SER A 420 8.07 14.49 -17.95
N LYS A 421 7.32 15.59 -17.82
CA LYS A 421 7.30 16.72 -18.77
C LYS A 421 8.09 17.93 -18.27
N HIS A 422 8.06 18.19 -16.96
CA HIS A 422 8.69 19.36 -16.35
C HIS A 422 9.95 18.98 -15.57
N HIS A 423 11.07 18.86 -16.28
CA HIS A 423 12.36 18.45 -15.70
C HIS A 423 12.87 19.39 -14.60
N SER A 424 12.59 20.69 -14.70
CA SER A 424 12.98 21.65 -13.66
C SER A 424 12.32 21.35 -12.31
N VAL A 425 11.04 20.97 -12.31
CA VAL A 425 10.29 20.53 -11.12
C VAL A 425 10.85 19.21 -10.61
N ARG A 426 11.08 18.24 -11.51
CA ARG A 426 11.69 16.95 -11.17
C ARG A 426 13.01 17.11 -10.44
N ASP A 427 13.88 17.94 -11.00
CA ASP A 427 15.23 18.12 -10.50
C ASP A 427 15.23 18.91 -9.17
N ALA A 428 14.29 19.86 -9.00
CA ALA A 428 14.08 20.53 -7.71
C ALA A 428 13.62 19.53 -6.64
N LEU A 429 12.60 18.72 -6.93
CA LEU A 429 12.10 17.70 -6.01
C LEU A 429 13.16 16.65 -5.66
N ALA A 430 13.98 16.22 -6.63
CA ALA A 430 15.08 15.29 -6.41
C ALA A 430 16.15 15.85 -5.46
N ARG A 431 16.35 17.18 -5.44
CA ARG A 431 17.30 17.85 -4.55
C ARG A 431 16.72 18.13 -3.15
N SER A 432 15.40 18.13 -3.00
CA SER A 432 14.74 18.30 -1.70
C SER A 432 15.20 17.22 -0.71
N ARG A 433 15.30 17.60 0.58
CA ARG A 433 15.74 16.70 1.65
C ARG A 433 14.63 16.51 2.66
N PRO A 434 14.59 15.36 3.37
CA PRO A 434 13.65 15.16 4.46
C PRO A 434 13.67 16.33 5.46
N GLY A 435 12.50 16.88 5.76
CA GLY A 435 12.31 18.02 6.67
C GLY A 435 12.69 19.40 6.12
N ASP A 436 13.14 19.52 4.87
CA ASP A 436 13.48 20.81 4.26
C ASP A 436 12.25 21.50 3.68
N MET A 437 11.33 21.94 4.55
CA MET A 437 10.02 22.47 4.13
C MET A 437 10.13 23.63 3.13
N GLU A 438 11.12 24.51 3.28
CA GLU A 438 11.37 25.60 2.33
C GLU A 438 11.63 25.09 0.90
N ALA A 439 12.36 23.98 0.75
CA ALA A 439 12.59 23.36 -0.55
C ALA A 439 11.30 22.80 -1.14
N TYR A 440 10.43 22.21 -0.33
CA TYR A 440 9.13 21.69 -0.80
C TYR A 440 8.13 22.79 -1.14
N GLU A 441 8.09 23.89 -0.40
CA GLU A 441 7.33 25.09 -0.76
C GLU A 441 7.84 25.68 -2.09
N GLY A 442 9.15 25.65 -2.32
CA GLY A 442 9.74 26.01 -3.61
C GLY A 442 9.27 25.10 -4.75
N VAL A 443 9.23 23.78 -4.52
CA VAL A 443 8.69 22.81 -5.49
C VAL A 443 7.20 23.07 -5.74
N LEU A 444 6.41 23.34 -4.70
CA LEU A 444 4.99 23.67 -4.81
C LEU A 444 4.79 24.89 -5.70
N ALA A 445 5.50 26.00 -5.45
CA ALA A 445 5.40 27.19 -6.28
C ALA A 445 5.77 26.95 -7.76
N MET A 446 6.72 26.03 -8.03
CA MET A 446 7.03 25.62 -9.40
C MET A 446 5.92 24.77 -10.02
N VAL A 447 5.34 23.85 -9.25
CA VAL A 447 4.18 23.03 -9.67
C VAL A 447 3.00 23.92 -10.00
N GLU A 448 2.63 24.87 -9.14
CA GLU A 448 1.50 25.77 -9.36
C GLU A 448 1.62 26.55 -10.66
N ARG A 449 2.82 27.08 -10.95
CA ARG A 449 3.09 27.83 -12.18
C ARG A 449 2.89 26.97 -13.43
N VAL A 450 3.49 25.78 -13.48
CA VAL A 450 3.36 24.92 -14.67
C VAL A 450 1.93 24.40 -14.82
N VAL A 451 1.26 24.07 -13.72
CA VAL A 451 -0.15 23.64 -13.74
C VAL A 451 -1.05 24.76 -14.28
N GLU A 452 -0.81 26.01 -13.88
CA GLU A 452 -1.53 27.16 -14.44
C GLU A 452 -1.33 27.29 -15.95
N GLU A 453 -0.09 27.15 -16.44
CA GLU A 453 0.22 27.16 -17.88
C GLU A 453 -0.54 26.04 -18.62
N GLY A 454 -0.50 24.81 -18.09
CA GLY A 454 -1.19 23.66 -18.68
C GLY A 454 -2.72 23.82 -18.71
N ILE A 455 -3.32 24.38 -17.66
CA ILE A 455 -4.76 24.67 -17.62
C ILE A 455 -5.12 25.73 -18.67
N ARG A 456 -4.33 26.81 -18.79
CA ARG A 456 -4.57 27.86 -19.80
C ARG A 456 -4.49 27.31 -21.22
N GLU A 457 -3.52 26.45 -21.50
CA GLU A 457 -3.38 25.78 -22.80
C GLU A 457 -4.57 24.85 -23.09
N TYR A 458 -4.99 24.05 -22.11
CA TYR A 458 -6.17 23.19 -22.22
C TYR A 458 -7.43 24.00 -22.54
N GLU A 459 -7.63 25.12 -21.83
CA GLU A 459 -8.78 26.00 -22.08
C GLU A 459 -8.71 26.62 -23.48
N ALA A 460 -7.55 27.15 -23.88
CA ALA A 460 -7.35 27.82 -25.17
C ALA A 460 -7.53 26.88 -26.37
N THR A 461 -7.17 25.61 -26.22
CA THR A 461 -7.31 24.59 -27.28
C THR A 461 -8.64 23.86 -27.26
N GLY A 462 -9.56 24.21 -26.36
CA GLY A 462 -10.80 23.47 -26.18
C GLY A 462 -10.59 22.02 -25.70
N GLY A 463 -9.41 21.70 -25.16
CA GLY A 463 -9.01 20.36 -24.72
C GLY A 463 -8.13 19.59 -25.70
N ALA A 464 -7.93 20.10 -26.92
CA ALA A 464 -7.13 19.40 -27.94
C ALA A 464 -5.66 19.18 -27.51
N SER A 465 -5.08 20.06 -26.69
CA SER A 465 -3.70 19.87 -26.16
C SER A 465 -3.52 18.58 -25.35
N TYR A 466 -4.61 18.02 -24.82
CA TYR A 466 -4.63 16.72 -24.18
C TYR A 466 -4.95 15.60 -25.18
N HIS A 467 -6.03 15.73 -25.96
CA HIS A 467 -6.48 14.69 -26.89
C HIS A 467 -5.45 14.39 -27.99
N ASP A 468 -4.85 15.42 -28.59
CA ASP A 468 -3.82 15.24 -29.63
C ASP A 468 -2.56 14.56 -29.07
N ALA A 469 -2.23 14.83 -27.79
CA ALA A 469 -1.13 14.18 -27.09
C ALA A 469 -1.45 12.72 -26.66
N LEU A 470 -2.73 12.39 -26.50
CA LEU A 470 -3.16 10.99 -26.37
C LEU A 470 -2.94 10.27 -27.70
N ASP A 471 -3.49 10.83 -28.77
CA ASP A 471 -3.52 10.24 -30.11
C ASP A 471 -2.11 10.09 -30.70
N ALA A 472 -1.23 11.06 -30.48
CA ALA A 472 0.17 10.97 -30.91
C ALA A 472 0.95 9.86 -30.18
N GLU A 473 0.67 9.65 -28.88
CA GLU A 473 1.28 8.55 -28.11
C GLU A 473 0.66 7.18 -28.47
N GLU A 474 -0.63 7.12 -28.80
CA GLU A 474 -1.27 5.91 -29.33
C GLU A 474 -0.75 5.54 -30.72
N GLY A 475 -0.59 6.54 -31.61
CA GLY A 475 0.00 6.37 -32.94
C GLY A 475 1.46 5.93 -32.92
N ALA A 476 2.23 6.39 -31.91
CA ALA A 476 3.59 5.89 -31.65
C ALA A 476 3.61 4.57 -30.85
N GLY A 477 2.47 4.14 -30.33
CA GLY A 477 2.34 3.21 -29.21
C GLY A 477 1.56 1.94 -29.48
N ASN A 478 1.13 1.66 -30.72
CA ASN A 478 0.78 0.30 -31.12
C ASN A 478 2.05 -0.56 -31.24
N VAL A 479 2.72 -0.77 -30.11
CA VAL A 479 3.91 -1.60 -30.02
C VAL A 479 3.54 -3.03 -30.41
N LEU A 480 2.31 -3.48 -30.16
CA LEU A 480 1.83 -4.80 -30.59
C LEU A 480 1.84 -4.97 -32.12
N SER A 481 1.51 -3.93 -32.90
CA SER A 481 1.65 -3.98 -34.36
C SER A 481 3.10 -3.83 -34.83
N ALA A 482 3.95 -3.10 -34.09
CA ALA A 482 5.32 -2.81 -34.49
C ALA A 482 6.32 -3.97 -34.28
N VAL A 483 6.06 -4.90 -33.34
CA VAL A 483 7.01 -6.00 -33.03
C VAL A 483 6.76 -7.29 -33.80
N GLY A 484 6.00 -7.24 -34.91
CA GLY A 484 5.85 -8.40 -35.81
C GLY A 484 5.11 -9.58 -35.19
N TYR A 485 4.18 -9.33 -34.26
CA TYR A 485 3.23 -10.33 -33.77
C TYR A 485 1.94 -10.31 -34.61
N GLU A 486 2.08 -10.51 -35.93
CA GLU A 486 0.95 -10.99 -36.73
C GLU A 486 0.61 -12.40 -36.23
N GLY A 487 -0.44 -12.53 -35.40
CA GLY A 487 -0.90 -13.81 -34.86
C GLY A 487 -1.03 -13.92 -33.33
N LEU A 488 -1.01 -12.81 -32.58
CA LEU A 488 -1.68 -12.77 -31.28
C LEU A 488 -3.06 -12.13 -31.49
N ALA A 489 -4.10 -12.97 -31.56
CA ALA A 489 -5.45 -12.50 -31.80
C ALA A 489 -5.88 -11.48 -30.75
N THR A 490 -6.24 -10.29 -31.23
CA THR A 490 -7.24 -9.44 -30.60
C THR A 490 -8.52 -9.74 -31.37
N GLU A 491 -9.45 -10.43 -30.69
CA GLU A 491 -10.57 -11.17 -31.27
C GLU A 491 -10.17 -12.34 -32.22
N GLY A 492 -10.71 -13.53 -31.96
CA GLY A 492 -10.73 -14.64 -32.94
C GLY A 492 -10.02 -15.95 -32.59
N ASP A 493 -9.11 -15.99 -31.60
CA ASP A 493 -8.42 -17.25 -31.28
C ASP A 493 -9.32 -18.20 -30.48
N THR A 494 -9.76 -19.29 -31.10
CA THR A 494 -10.53 -20.35 -30.44
C THR A 494 -9.62 -21.36 -29.74
N GLU A 495 -9.59 -21.34 -28.41
CA GLU A 495 -9.02 -22.42 -27.60
C GLU A 495 -10.17 -23.34 -27.14
N GLY A 496 -10.25 -24.56 -27.67
CA GLY A 496 -11.37 -25.48 -27.40
C GLY A 496 -12.73 -24.99 -27.93
N GLY A 497 -12.74 -24.15 -28.98
CA GLY A 497 -13.96 -23.63 -29.59
C GLY A 497 -14.53 -22.35 -28.94
N LYS A 498 -13.79 -21.70 -28.04
CA LYS A 498 -14.15 -20.38 -27.47
C LYS A 498 -13.10 -19.34 -27.83
N THR A 499 -13.54 -18.22 -28.41
CA THR A 499 -12.75 -17.02 -28.63
C THR A 499 -12.15 -16.52 -27.32
N VAL A 500 -10.82 -16.38 -27.26
CA VAL A 500 -10.11 -15.87 -26.09
C VAL A 500 -9.75 -14.41 -26.31
N GLU A 501 -10.41 -13.51 -25.58
CA GLU A 501 -10.08 -12.08 -25.52
C GLU A 501 -9.00 -11.86 -24.44
N TYR A 502 -7.90 -11.22 -24.81
CA TYR A 502 -6.82 -10.84 -23.88
C TYR A 502 -6.90 -9.36 -23.56
N GLU A 503 -6.89 -9.00 -22.27
CA GLU A 503 -6.77 -7.60 -21.85
C GLU A 503 -5.36 -7.07 -22.20
N THR A 504 -5.30 -5.84 -22.71
CA THR A 504 -4.05 -5.08 -22.94
C THR A 504 -3.91 -3.98 -21.91
N SER A 505 -2.69 -3.52 -21.60
CA SER A 505 -2.53 -2.33 -20.76
C SER A 505 -2.92 -1.05 -21.48
N VAL A 506 -3.04 -1.07 -22.81
CA VAL A 506 -3.37 0.10 -23.65
C VAL A 506 -4.76 0.62 -23.32
N GLU A 507 -5.75 -0.25 -23.20
CA GLU A 507 -7.12 0.14 -22.84
C GLU A 507 -7.20 0.72 -21.43
N ALA A 508 -6.52 0.08 -20.47
CA ALA A 508 -6.44 0.59 -19.10
C ALA A 508 -5.73 1.95 -19.04
N VAL A 509 -4.67 2.15 -19.84
CA VAL A 509 -4.03 3.46 -20.02
C VAL A 509 -5.06 4.45 -20.54
N ARG A 510 -5.78 4.13 -21.61
CA ARG A 510 -6.77 5.02 -22.23
C ARG A 510 -7.89 5.43 -21.26
N GLU A 511 -8.46 4.48 -20.52
CA GLU A 511 -9.49 4.74 -19.50
C GLU A 511 -8.97 5.65 -18.38
N CYS A 512 -7.72 5.46 -17.97
CA CYS A 512 -7.14 6.16 -16.82
C CYS A 512 -6.42 7.46 -17.17
N ARG A 513 -6.08 7.70 -18.43
CA ARG A 513 -5.21 8.82 -18.80
C ARG A 513 -5.93 10.13 -18.55
N ARG A 514 -5.23 11.09 -17.99
CA ARG A 514 -5.75 12.44 -17.70
C ARG A 514 -4.70 13.47 -18.13
N PRO A 515 -5.04 14.77 -18.20
CA PRO A 515 -4.01 15.79 -18.39
C PRO A 515 -2.91 15.65 -17.34
N TRP A 516 -1.67 15.99 -17.71
CA TRP A 516 -0.49 15.68 -16.89
C TRP A 516 -0.47 16.42 -15.52
N TRP A 517 -1.26 17.48 -15.38
CA TRP A 517 -1.47 18.22 -14.13
C TRP A 517 -2.58 17.63 -13.23
N VAL A 518 -3.15 16.50 -13.61
CA VAL A 518 -4.18 15.77 -12.86
C VAL A 518 -3.61 14.44 -12.39
N CYS A 519 -3.91 14.08 -11.14
CA CYS A 519 -3.56 12.76 -10.61
C CYS A 519 -4.17 11.66 -11.46
N GLN A 520 -3.38 10.63 -11.72
CA GLN A 520 -3.80 9.52 -12.58
C GLN A 520 -2.95 8.28 -12.28
N PRO A 521 -3.55 7.09 -12.30
CA PRO A 521 -2.85 5.87 -11.94
C PRO A 521 -1.74 5.55 -12.94
N TYR A 522 -0.66 4.97 -12.44
CA TYR A 522 0.37 4.40 -13.29
C TYR A 522 -0.01 2.98 -13.72
N VAL A 523 -0.38 2.84 -14.98
CA VAL A 523 -0.62 1.53 -15.59
C VAL A 523 0.71 0.93 -16.02
N ARG A 524 1.05 -0.23 -15.44
CA ARG A 524 2.24 -0.98 -15.84
C ARG A 524 1.92 -1.79 -17.09
N PRO A 525 2.85 -1.87 -18.08
CA PRO A 525 2.72 -2.81 -19.17
C PRO A 525 2.55 -4.24 -18.66
N LEU A 526 1.70 -5.01 -19.34
CA LEU A 526 1.59 -6.44 -19.11
C LEU A 526 2.91 -7.14 -19.49
N PRO A 527 3.19 -8.34 -18.96
CA PRO A 527 4.45 -9.03 -19.25
C PRO A 527 4.73 -9.17 -20.74
N MET A 528 3.70 -9.41 -21.55
CA MET A 528 3.80 -9.49 -23.02
C MET A 528 4.28 -8.18 -23.64
N GLU A 529 3.66 -7.07 -23.26
CA GLU A 529 4.01 -5.75 -23.76
C GLU A 529 5.38 -5.32 -23.26
N ALA A 530 5.75 -5.71 -22.03
CA ALA A 530 7.07 -5.47 -21.47
C ALA A 530 8.18 -6.22 -22.25
N MET A 531 7.92 -7.46 -22.67
CA MET A 531 8.83 -8.22 -23.53
C MET A 531 8.94 -7.61 -24.93
N ALA A 532 7.81 -7.23 -25.51
CA ALA A 532 7.74 -6.54 -26.80
C ALA A 532 8.57 -5.25 -26.79
N LYS A 533 8.54 -4.50 -25.69
CA LYS A 533 9.35 -3.29 -25.46
C LYS A 533 10.82 -3.56 -25.11
N GLY A 534 11.26 -4.82 -25.06
CA GLY A 534 12.62 -5.21 -24.65
C GLY A 534 12.93 -5.00 -23.15
N SER A 535 11.94 -4.57 -22.36
CA SER A 535 12.08 -4.32 -20.92
C SER A 535 11.99 -5.60 -20.06
N LEU A 536 11.65 -6.74 -20.68
CA LEU A 536 11.67 -8.06 -20.08
C LEU A 536 12.32 -9.05 -21.05
N THR A 537 13.33 -9.79 -20.59
CA THR A 537 13.96 -10.87 -21.35
C THR A 537 13.64 -12.21 -20.72
N MET A 538 13.35 -13.20 -21.56
CA MET A 538 13.06 -14.56 -21.12
C MET A 538 14.34 -15.36 -20.89
N SER A 539 14.36 -16.20 -19.85
CA SER A 539 15.42 -17.19 -19.69
C SER A 539 15.31 -18.30 -20.75
N LYS A 540 16.43 -18.99 -21.05
CA LYS A 540 16.46 -20.14 -21.98
C LYS A 540 15.41 -21.22 -21.61
N LYS A 541 15.18 -21.43 -20.31
CA LYS A 541 14.22 -22.40 -19.77
C LYS A 541 12.77 -21.97 -20.00
N GLU A 542 12.48 -20.68 -19.86
CA GLU A 542 11.15 -20.13 -20.15
C GLU A 542 10.88 -20.17 -21.66
N LEU A 543 11.89 -19.90 -22.50
CA LEU A 543 11.77 -19.99 -23.96
C LEU A 543 11.45 -21.42 -24.41
N ALA A 544 12.06 -22.43 -23.80
CA ALA A 544 11.80 -23.85 -24.08
C ALA A 544 10.35 -24.23 -23.75
N LYS A 545 9.87 -23.86 -22.56
CA LYS A 545 8.48 -24.09 -22.15
C LYS A 545 7.46 -23.40 -23.05
N LEU A 546 7.78 -22.22 -23.55
CA LEU A 546 6.91 -21.47 -24.45
C LEU A 546 6.85 -22.11 -25.85
N ARG A 547 7.97 -22.70 -26.31
CA ARG A 547 8.03 -23.55 -27.52
C ARG A 547 7.26 -24.86 -27.38
N GLU A 548 7.13 -25.37 -26.15
CA GLU A 548 6.35 -26.57 -25.80
C GLU A 548 4.84 -26.27 -25.60
N GLY A 549 4.39 -25.04 -25.85
CA GLY A 549 2.97 -24.67 -25.73
C GLY A 549 2.51 -24.34 -24.29
N GLU A 550 3.41 -24.36 -23.30
CA GLU A 550 3.08 -24.04 -21.90
C GLU A 550 2.98 -22.51 -21.64
N ARG A 551 2.28 -21.77 -22.51
CA ARG A 551 2.21 -20.29 -22.45
C ARG A 551 1.71 -19.78 -21.09
N GLY A 552 0.75 -20.47 -20.47
CA GLY A 552 0.19 -20.10 -19.17
C GLY A 552 1.16 -20.28 -17.99
N ALA A 553 2.07 -21.25 -18.07
CA ALA A 553 3.06 -21.53 -17.03
C ALA A 553 4.26 -20.56 -17.07
N VAL A 554 4.53 -19.97 -18.24
CA VAL A 554 5.68 -19.08 -18.45
C VAL A 554 5.33 -17.63 -18.13
N MET A 555 4.08 -17.21 -18.31
CA MET A 555 3.75 -15.78 -18.40
C MET A 555 2.75 -15.25 -17.38
N GLY A 556 2.34 -16.06 -16.40
CA GLY A 556 1.45 -15.61 -15.32
C GLY A 556 0.23 -14.87 -15.88
N MET A 557 -0.46 -15.57 -16.79
CA MET A 557 -1.49 -15.11 -17.76
C MET A 557 -2.09 -13.72 -17.53
N GLY A 558 -2.12 -12.92 -18.60
CA GLY A 558 -3.08 -11.83 -18.75
C GLY A 558 -4.48 -12.35 -18.45
N ALA A 559 -5.24 -11.61 -17.65
CA ALA A 559 -6.61 -11.98 -17.35
C ALA A 559 -7.40 -11.99 -18.67
N ARG A 560 -8.16 -13.07 -18.83
CA ARG A 560 -9.26 -13.13 -19.77
C ARG A 560 -10.37 -12.26 -19.21
N ARG A 561 -11.08 -11.54 -20.08
CA ARG A 561 -12.38 -10.95 -19.73
C ARG A 561 -13.26 -12.03 -19.10
N ASN A 562 -13.64 -11.85 -17.85
CA ASN A 562 -14.55 -12.75 -17.16
C ASN A 562 -15.95 -12.13 -17.23
N ASP A 563 -16.48 -12.04 -18.44
CA ASP A 563 -17.82 -11.53 -18.67
C ASP A 563 -18.80 -12.51 -18.02
N GLY A 564 -19.50 -12.05 -16.98
CA GLY A 564 -20.53 -12.78 -16.24
C GLY A 564 -21.76 -13.18 -17.05
N ARG A 565 -21.68 -13.28 -18.39
CA ARG A 565 -22.75 -13.83 -19.23
C ARG A 565 -22.74 -15.35 -19.15
N GLN A 566 -23.36 -15.89 -18.10
CA GLN A 566 -23.92 -17.23 -18.17
C GLN A 566 -25.01 -17.23 -19.26
N ASN A 567 -24.67 -17.74 -20.44
CA ASN A 567 -25.68 -18.22 -21.37
C ASN A 567 -26.42 -19.38 -20.69
N GLY A 568 -27.66 -19.12 -20.28
CA GLY A 568 -28.60 -20.13 -19.79
C GLY A 568 -28.86 -21.15 -20.90
N GLY A 569 -28.13 -22.27 -20.85
CA GLY A 569 -28.43 -23.45 -21.65
C GLY A 569 -29.61 -24.21 -21.04
N VAL A 570 -30.83 -23.90 -21.47
CA VAL A 570 -31.94 -24.84 -21.30
C VAL A 570 -31.78 -25.95 -22.32
N LYS A 571 -31.45 -27.15 -21.84
CA LYS A 571 -31.57 -28.39 -22.59
C LYS A 571 -33.04 -28.64 -22.93
N GLY A 572 -33.34 -28.82 -24.21
CA GLY A 572 -34.64 -29.31 -24.68
C GLY A 572 -34.45 -30.24 -25.87
N GLY A 573 -34.14 -31.52 -25.63
CA GLY A 573 -34.24 -32.57 -26.61
C GLY A 573 -35.66 -33.13 -26.63
N GLY A 574 -36.32 -33.13 -27.78
CA GLY A 574 -37.63 -33.77 -27.94
C GLY A 574 -38.26 -33.52 -29.31
N ARG A 575 -38.04 -34.44 -30.25
CA ARG A 575 -38.81 -34.54 -31.50
C ARG A 575 -40.27 -34.90 -31.19
N GLY A 576 -41.23 -34.27 -31.86
CA GLY A 576 -42.50 -34.93 -32.19
C GLY A 576 -43.80 -34.11 -32.16
N ARG A 577 -44.34 -33.90 -33.36
CA ARG A 577 -45.77 -33.84 -33.75
C ARG A 577 -46.65 -32.64 -33.36
N LYS A 578 -47.17 -32.03 -34.45
CA LYS A 578 -48.42 -31.25 -34.59
C LYS A 578 -49.51 -31.59 -33.57
N ARG A 579 -50.09 -30.55 -32.95
CA ARG A 579 -51.54 -30.33 -32.81
C ARG A 579 -51.82 -28.87 -32.38
N ARG A 580 -53.09 -28.49 -32.56
CA ARG A 580 -53.68 -27.17 -32.78
C ARG A 580 -54.51 -26.78 -31.54
N VAL A 581 -54.71 -25.46 -31.30
CA VAL A 581 -55.72 -24.80 -30.40
C VAL A 581 -55.45 -25.04 -28.88
N VAL A 582 -55.67 -24.17 -27.87
CA VAL A 582 -56.64 -23.10 -27.53
C VAL A 582 -56.02 -22.13 -26.48
N GLU A 583 -56.57 -20.92 -26.42
CA GLU A 583 -56.42 -19.82 -25.43
C GLU A 583 -56.65 -20.15 -23.94
N SER A 584 -56.41 -19.11 -23.10
CA SER A 584 -56.86 -18.86 -21.71
C SER A 584 -55.96 -19.43 -20.60
N SER A 585 -55.78 -18.86 -19.40
CA SER A 585 -56.04 -17.57 -18.73
C SER A 585 -55.72 -17.83 -17.24
N CYS A 586 -55.18 -16.85 -16.51
CA CYS A 586 -55.07 -16.82 -15.02
C CYS A 586 -54.24 -17.95 -14.35
N GLY A 587 -53.59 -17.78 -13.20
CA GLY A 587 -53.54 -16.75 -12.18
C GLY A 587 -52.84 -17.34 -10.94
N CYS A 588 -52.39 -16.45 -10.05
CA CYS A 588 -51.57 -16.63 -8.84
C CYS A 588 -50.05 -16.59 -9.06
#